data_AF-A0A255RAL6-F1
#
_entry.id   AF-A0A255RAL6-F1
#
_cell.length_a   1.000
_cell.length_b   1.000
_cell.length_c   1.000
_cell.angle_alpha   90.00
_cell.angle_beta   90.00
_cell.angle_gamma   90.00
#
_symmetry.space_group_name_H-M   'P 1'
#
loop_
_entity.id
_entity.type
_entity.pdbx_description
1 polymer ?
#
loop_
_entity_poly.entity_id
_entity_poly.type
_entity_poly.pdbx_seq_one_letter_code
_entity_poly.pdbx_strand_id
1 'polypeptide(L)'
;MRHLLYIICAIVLGGCNNGRNVPALNDVVFDSIPSNAYFVAENEEWKIFLNDEATGDSIEGVGAVKQVSLWTYNKSKKSVKMLMLSHPHANGSWFTMEHAVKIPLDSIPTISKVTVLSWKGESLKLLVEGCSDYRNVQSFIIDAESDQAICLPTNRGLIGVSEEDGLLIMQSYAYYEDGGRYNKIQAFNLIGKRIASMEARVKDN
;
A
#
# COMPACT_ATOMS: atom_id res chain seq x y z
N MET A 1 15.58 -44.05 5.29
CA MET A 1 14.31 -43.44 4.86
C MET A 1 14.62 -42.05 4.33
N ARG A 2 14.49 -41.86 3.02
CA ARG A 2 14.83 -40.64 2.28
C ARG A 2 13.51 -39.98 1.88
N HIS A 3 13.19 -38.81 2.41
CA HIS A 3 12.08 -38.01 1.90
C HIS A 3 12.61 -36.96 0.92
N LEU A 4 12.12 -37.09 -0.31
CA LEU A 4 12.44 -36.31 -1.49
C LEU A 4 11.59 -35.02 -1.46
N LEU A 5 12.23 -33.87 -1.50
CA LEU A 5 11.60 -32.55 -1.58
C LEU A 5 11.16 -32.30 -3.03
N TYR A 6 9.86 -32.12 -3.29
CA TYR A 6 9.36 -31.73 -4.60
C TYR A 6 9.31 -30.20 -4.69
N ILE A 7 10.26 -29.62 -5.43
CA ILE A 7 10.20 -28.23 -5.89
C ILE A 7 9.43 -28.24 -7.21
N ILE A 8 8.23 -27.67 -7.25
CA ILE A 8 7.48 -27.47 -8.49
C ILE A 8 7.84 -26.08 -9.03
N CYS A 9 8.78 -26.03 -9.98
CA CYS A 9 8.98 -24.88 -10.85
C CYS A 9 7.89 -24.88 -11.92
N ALA A 10 6.94 -23.95 -11.86
CA ALA A 10 5.99 -23.71 -12.94
C ALA A 10 6.69 -22.95 -14.08
N ILE A 11 7.14 -23.68 -15.09
CA ILE A 11 7.53 -23.12 -16.39
C ILE A 11 6.25 -22.91 -17.19
N VAL A 12 5.81 -21.66 -17.34
CA VAL A 12 4.76 -21.33 -18.32
C VAL A 12 5.43 -21.20 -19.68
N LEU A 13 5.27 -22.24 -20.49
CA LEU A 13 5.65 -22.26 -21.89
C LEU A 13 4.76 -21.28 -22.68
N GLY A 14 5.40 -20.37 -23.39
CA GLY A 14 4.75 -19.57 -24.42
C GLY A 14 4.27 -20.45 -25.57
N GLY A 15 3.02 -20.26 -25.97
CA GLY A 15 2.43 -20.79 -27.20
C GLY A 15 1.59 -19.72 -27.87
N CYS A 16 1.89 -19.45 -29.15
CA CYS A 16 1.16 -18.50 -29.98
C CYS A 16 -0.10 -19.10 -30.63
N ASN A 17 -1.08 -18.22 -30.84
CA ASN A 17 -2.20 -18.23 -31.79
C ASN A 17 -3.32 -19.27 -31.65
N ASN A 18 -4.53 -18.78 -31.33
CA ASN A 18 -5.59 -18.67 -32.34
C ASN A 18 -6.76 -17.81 -31.82
N GLY A 19 -7.20 -16.88 -32.67
CA GLY A 19 -8.31 -15.98 -32.39
C GLY A 19 -9.58 -16.75 -32.03
N ARG A 20 -10.12 -16.46 -30.85
CA ARG A 20 -11.52 -16.70 -30.51
C ARG A 20 -12.05 -15.40 -29.96
N ASN A 21 -13.00 -14.81 -30.68
CA ASN A 21 -13.82 -13.71 -30.19
C ASN A 21 -14.52 -14.18 -28.92
N VAL A 22 -14.03 -13.72 -27.77
CA VAL A 22 -14.74 -13.77 -26.50
C VAL A 22 -15.70 -12.58 -26.52
N PRO A 23 -17.00 -12.74 -26.26
CA PRO A 23 -17.92 -11.61 -26.24
C PRO A 23 -17.50 -10.63 -25.14
N ALA A 24 -17.36 -9.36 -25.50
CA ALA A 24 -17.04 -8.26 -24.62
C ALA A 24 -18.11 -8.12 -23.53
N LEU A 25 -17.83 -8.66 -22.34
CA LEU A 25 -18.62 -8.44 -21.13
C LEU A 25 -17.94 -7.45 -20.17
N ASN A 26 -16.90 -6.75 -20.63
CA ASN A 26 -15.94 -6.07 -19.76
C ASN A 26 -15.83 -4.54 -19.92
N ASP A 27 -16.52 -3.88 -20.86
CA ASP A 27 -16.23 -2.45 -21.07
C ASP A 27 -17.01 -1.50 -20.15
N VAL A 28 -18.29 -1.76 -19.87
CA VAL A 28 -19.17 -0.78 -19.21
C VAL A 28 -18.80 -0.48 -17.74
N VAL A 29 -18.18 -1.42 -17.02
CA VAL A 29 -17.90 -1.26 -15.58
C VAL A 29 -16.57 -0.53 -15.34
N PHE A 30 -15.61 -0.65 -16.26
CA PHE A 30 -14.34 0.06 -16.15
C PHE A 30 -14.43 1.51 -16.64
N ASP A 31 -15.50 1.92 -17.33
CA ASP A 31 -15.73 3.30 -17.79
C ASP A 31 -15.67 4.35 -16.66
N SER A 32 -15.89 3.94 -15.41
CA SER A 32 -15.80 4.84 -14.24
C SER A 32 -14.38 5.02 -13.72
N ILE A 33 -13.44 4.12 -14.05
CA ILE A 33 -12.04 4.23 -13.68
C ILE A 33 -11.35 5.12 -14.74
N PRO A 34 -10.55 6.13 -14.35
CA PRO A 34 -9.82 6.95 -15.32
C PRO A 34 -9.03 6.09 -16.30
N SER A 35 -9.07 6.46 -17.59
CA SER A 35 -8.43 5.66 -18.65
C SER A 35 -6.91 5.58 -18.52
N ASN A 36 -6.30 6.50 -17.79
CA ASN A 36 -4.88 6.55 -17.45
C ASN A 36 -4.55 5.94 -16.07
N ALA A 37 -5.54 5.39 -15.36
CA ALA A 37 -5.31 4.67 -14.12
C ALA A 37 -4.47 3.40 -14.39
N TYR A 38 -3.60 3.08 -13.43
CA TYR A 38 -2.71 1.92 -13.50
C TYR A 38 -2.97 0.96 -12.35
N PHE A 39 -2.83 -0.33 -12.67
CA PHE A 39 -3.03 -1.42 -11.72
C PHE A 39 -1.88 -1.49 -10.70
N VAL A 40 -2.19 -1.67 -9.42
CA VAL A 40 -1.18 -1.73 -8.35
C VAL A 40 -1.26 -2.96 -7.45
N ALA A 41 -2.43 -3.57 -7.27
CA ALA A 41 -2.60 -4.75 -6.43
C ALA A 41 -3.88 -5.52 -6.76
N GLU A 42 -3.90 -6.83 -6.49
CA GLU A 42 -5.13 -7.63 -6.49
C GLU A 42 -5.09 -8.77 -5.47
N ASN A 43 -6.27 -9.26 -5.10
CA ASN A 43 -6.48 -10.56 -4.49
C ASN A 43 -7.61 -11.30 -5.24
N GLU A 44 -8.18 -12.38 -4.69
CA GLU A 44 -9.27 -13.12 -5.34
C GLU A 44 -10.55 -12.30 -5.58
N GLU A 45 -10.80 -11.26 -4.80
CA GLU A 45 -12.05 -10.50 -4.81
C GLU A 45 -11.90 -9.06 -5.33
N TRP A 46 -10.71 -8.47 -5.24
CA TRP A 46 -10.48 -7.06 -5.48
C TRP A 46 -9.35 -6.81 -6.50
N LYS A 47 -9.52 -5.79 -7.34
CA LYS A 47 -8.42 -5.14 -8.08
C LYS A 47 -8.31 -3.69 -7.64
N ILE A 48 -7.08 -3.21 -7.47
CA ILE A 48 -6.77 -1.87 -6.99
C ILE A 48 -6.00 -1.12 -8.07
N PHE A 49 -6.38 0.14 -8.28
CA PHE A 49 -5.77 1.03 -9.25
C PHE A 49 -5.42 2.35 -8.59
N LEU A 50 -4.35 2.97 -9.07
CA LEU A 50 -4.04 4.37 -8.77
C LEU A 50 -4.20 5.18 -10.06
N ASN A 51 -4.57 6.44 -9.92
CA ASN A 51 -4.55 7.40 -11.01
C ASN A 51 -3.83 8.67 -10.57
N ASP A 52 -2.84 9.08 -11.37
CA ASP A 52 -2.17 10.37 -11.19
C ASP A 52 -3.11 11.46 -11.71
N GLU A 53 -3.67 12.26 -10.80
CA GLU A 53 -4.55 13.37 -11.14
C GLU A 53 -3.74 14.55 -11.68
N ALA A 54 -4.31 15.26 -12.65
CA ALA A 54 -3.72 16.48 -13.15
C ALA A 54 -3.78 17.57 -12.07
N THR A 55 -2.65 17.86 -11.43
CA THR A 55 -2.53 19.01 -10.52
C THR A 55 -2.22 20.27 -11.32
N GLY A 56 -3.00 21.34 -11.13
CA GLY A 56 -2.84 22.61 -11.82
C GLY A 56 -1.58 23.41 -11.46
N ASP A 57 -0.93 23.10 -10.34
CA ASP A 57 0.18 23.88 -9.82
C ASP A 57 1.47 23.05 -9.72
N SER A 58 2.22 22.98 -10.81
CA SER A 58 3.63 22.62 -10.75
C SER A 58 4.42 23.81 -10.21
N ILE A 59 4.97 23.70 -9.00
CA ILE A 59 5.98 24.67 -8.54
C ILE A 59 7.27 24.36 -9.29
N GLU A 60 7.76 25.34 -10.06
CA GLU A 60 8.99 25.20 -10.84
C GLU A 60 10.18 24.83 -9.93
N GLY A 61 10.90 23.76 -10.27
CA GLY A 61 12.09 23.31 -9.54
C GLY A 61 11.86 22.32 -8.38
N VAL A 62 10.61 22.08 -7.96
CA VAL A 62 10.25 20.97 -7.07
C VAL A 62 9.52 19.94 -7.94
N GLY A 63 9.95 18.67 -7.93
CA GLY A 63 9.20 17.62 -8.63
C GLY A 63 7.72 17.71 -8.24
N ALA A 64 6.79 17.53 -9.18
CA ALA A 64 5.38 17.67 -8.85
C ALA A 64 4.97 16.57 -7.85
N VAL A 65 4.59 16.96 -6.62
CA VAL A 65 3.90 16.06 -5.69
C VAL A 65 2.49 15.88 -6.25
N LYS A 66 2.25 14.77 -6.94
CA LYS A 66 0.99 14.56 -7.66
C LYS A 66 -0.13 14.23 -6.71
N GLN A 67 -1.31 14.78 -6.95
CA GLN A 67 -2.53 14.24 -6.36
C GLN A 67 -2.83 12.89 -7.00
N VAL A 68 -3.20 11.89 -6.19
CA VAL A 68 -3.41 10.51 -6.65
C VAL A 68 -4.75 10.03 -6.11
N SER A 69 -5.61 9.50 -6.98
CA SER A 69 -6.84 8.82 -6.56
C SER A 69 -6.63 7.32 -6.50
N LEU A 70 -7.23 6.68 -5.48
CA LEU A 70 -7.22 5.23 -5.29
C LEU A 70 -8.58 4.67 -5.67
N TRP A 71 -8.59 3.75 -6.62
CA TRP A 71 -9.79 3.10 -7.13
C TRP A 71 -9.80 1.61 -6.80
N THR A 72 -10.98 1.12 -6.48
CA THR A 72 -11.21 -0.29 -6.14
C THR A 72 -12.25 -0.88 -7.07
N TYR A 73 -12.01 -2.11 -7.52
CA TYR A 73 -12.94 -2.90 -8.31
C TYR A 73 -13.23 -4.22 -7.60
N ASN A 74 -14.48 -4.45 -7.21
CA ASN A 74 -14.92 -5.72 -6.66
C ASN A 74 -15.29 -6.68 -7.82
N LYS A 75 -14.56 -7.78 -7.94
CA LYS A 75 -14.71 -8.80 -8.99
C LYS A 75 -16.06 -9.51 -8.93
N SER A 76 -16.56 -9.77 -7.72
CA SER A 76 -17.83 -10.50 -7.50
C SER A 76 -19.06 -9.63 -7.74
N LYS A 77 -19.04 -8.40 -7.22
CA LYS A 77 -20.14 -7.42 -7.34
C LYS A 77 -20.09 -6.66 -8.67
N LYS A 78 -18.99 -6.77 -9.42
CA LYS A 78 -18.71 -5.98 -10.63
C LYS A 78 -18.94 -4.49 -10.39
N SER A 79 -18.37 -3.96 -9.32
CA SER A 79 -18.58 -2.59 -8.88
C SER A 79 -17.27 -1.85 -8.71
N VAL A 80 -17.24 -0.59 -9.14
CA VAL A 80 -16.11 0.33 -8.98
C VAL A 80 -16.43 1.35 -7.89
N LYS A 81 -15.42 1.73 -7.10
CA LYS A 81 -15.48 2.84 -6.13
C LYS A 81 -14.15 3.57 -6.10
N MET A 82 -14.17 4.89 -6.24
CA MET A 82 -13.06 5.74 -5.80
C MET A 82 -13.05 5.76 -4.28
N LEU A 83 -12.00 5.22 -3.68
CA LEU A 83 -11.91 5.09 -2.23
C LEU A 83 -11.38 6.37 -1.57
N MET A 84 -10.37 6.99 -2.17
CA MET A 84 -9.79 8.22 -1.66
C MET A 84 -9.12 9.03 -2.77
N LEU A 85 -8.91 10.31 -2.47
CA LEU A 85 -8.09 11.24 -3.23
C LEU A 85 -7.01 11.77 -2.29
N SER A 86 -5.74 11.62 -2.66
CA SER A 86 -4.64 12.05 -1.80
C SER A 86 -4.58 13.58 -1.71
N HIS A 87 -3.90 14.08 -0.69
CA HIS A 87 -3.67 15.50 -0.47
C HIS A 87 -2.15 15.79 -0.44
N PRO A 88 -1.54 16.11 -1.60
CA PRO A 88 -0.09 16.35 -1.76
C PRO A 88 0.56 17.23 -0.68
N HIS A 89 -0.18 18.23 -0.20
CA HIS A 89 0.30 19.22 0.76
C HIS A 89 -0.10 18.90 2.20
N ALA A 90 -0.54 17.66 2.47
CA ALA A 90 -0.92 17.25 3.81
C ALA A 90 0.29 17.37 4.74
N ASN A 91 0.05 17.91 5.93
CA ASN A 91 1.10 18.29 6.86
C ASN A 91 1.86 17.04 7.36
N GLY A 92 3.05 16.82 6.78
CA GLY A 92 3.99 15.72 7.03
C GLY A 92 4.47 15.47 8.46
N SER A 93 3.94 16.13 9.48
CA SER A 93 4.45 16.10 10.87
C SER A 93 4.26 14.77 11.62
N TRP A 94 3.98 13.68 10.92
CA TRP A 94 3.77 12.34 11.48
C TRP A 94 5.06 11.56 11.79
N PHE A 95 6.24 12.12 11.48
CA PHE A 95 7.52 11.42 11.65
C PHE A 95 7.99 11.24 13.09
N THR A 96 7.39 11.94 14.06
CA THR A 96 7.75 11.90 15.48
C THR A 96 6.76 11.09 16.32
N MET A 97 5.83 10.38 15.68
CA MET A 97 4.81 9.61 16.39
C MET A 97 5.41 8.34 16.99
N GLU A 98 5.13 8.10 18.26
CA GLU A 98 5.48 6.84 18.95
C GLU A 98 4.43 5.75 18.74
N HIS A 99 3.18 6.14 18.52
CA HIS A 99 2.03 5.26 18.41
C HIS A 99 1.25 5.54 17.13
N ALA A 100 0.49 4.54 16.66
CA ALA A 100 -0.40 4.73 15.53
C ALA A 100 -1.54 5.70 15.90
N VAL A 101 -1.94 6.52 14.93
CA VAL A 101 -3.00 7.52 15.10
C VAL A 101 -4.05 7.37 14.01
N LYS A 102 -5.29 7.70 14.33
CA LYS A 102 -6.36 7.77 13.33
C LYS A 102 -6.35 9.14 12.67
N ILE A 103 -6.46 9.18 11.35
CA ILE A 103 -6.55 10.40 10.55
C ILE A 103 -7.67 10.27 9.52
N PRO A 104 -8.29 11.37 9.10
CA PRO A 104 -9.18 11.36 7.94
C PRO A 104 -8.48 10.88 6.65
N LEU A 105 -9.22 10.23 5.74
CA LEU A 105 -8.66 9.77 4.46
C LEU A 105 -8.12 10.91 3.58
N ASP A 106 -8.73 12.09 3.64
CA ASP A 106 -8.31 13.29 2.89
C ASP A 106 -7.01 13.92 3.44
N SER A 107 -6.49 13.42 4.56
CA SER A 107 -5.22 13.85 5.15
C SER A 107 -4.04 12.97 4.70
N ILE A 108 -4.28 11.96 3.87
CA ILE A 108 -3.22 11.07 3.36
C ILE A 108 -2.48 11.80 2.21
N PRO A 109 -1.14 11.91 2.26
CA PRO A 109 -0.34 12.55 1.22
C PRO A 109 -0.28 11.67 -0.03
N THR A 110 0.46 12.11 -1.05
CA THR A 110 0.66 11.35 -2.28
C THR A 110 1.08 9.92 -2.01
N ILE A 111 0.32 8.98 -2.59
CA ILE A 111 0.48 7.54 -2.43
C ILE A 111 1.11 6.94 -3.68
N SER A 112 1.85 5.84 -3.51
CA SER A 112 2.55 5.20 -4.63
C SER A 112 2.54 3.67 -4.55
N LYS A 113 2.21 3.09 -3.40
CA LYS A 113 2.15 1.64 -3.21
C LYS A 113 0.93 1.25 -2.40
N VAL A 114 0.30 0.15 -2.79
CA VAL A 114 -0.85 -0.41 -2.10
C VAL A 114 -0.66 -1.90 -1.92
N THR A 115 -1.04 -2.43 -0.77
CA THR A 115 -1.08 -3.87 -0.47
C THR A 115 -2.48 -4.22 0.02
N VAL A 116 -3.10 -5.25 -0.56
CA VAL A 116 -4.39 -5.75 -0.10
C VAL A 116 -4.17 -6.62 1.13
N LEU A 117 -4.83 -6.29 2.25
CA LEU A 117 -4.67 -6.97 3.54
C LEU A 117 -5.83 -7.90 3.88
N SER A 118 -6.98 -7.73 3.22
CA SER A 118 -8.18 -8.52 3.45
C SER A 118 -8.18 -9.83 2.67
N TRP A 119 -8.67 -10.89 3.29
CA TRP A 119 -8.94 -12.18 2.65
C TRP A 119 -10.30 -12.19 1.96
N LYS A 120 -10.59 -13.27 1.22
CA LYS A 120 -11.87 -13.46 0.55
C LYS A 120 -13.02 -13.47 1.56
N GLY A 121 -14.04 -12.65 1.30
CA GLY A 121 -15.22 -12.51 2.17
C GLY A 121 -15.04 -11.55 3.34
N GLU A 122 -13.87 -10.94 3.52
CA GLU A 122 -13.64 -9.88 4.51
C GLU A 122 -13.91 -8.48 3.92
N SER A 123 -14.15 -7.49 4.78
CA SER A 123 -14.18 -6.09 4.35
C SER A 123 -12.82 -5.69 3.79
N LEU A 124 -12.81 -4.94 2.67
CA LEU A 124 -11.57 -4.54 2.01
C LEU A 124 -10.71 -3.70 2.96
N LYS A 125 -9.53 -4.22 3.29
CA LYS A 125 -8.50 -3.49 4.01
C LYS A 125 -7.26 -3.37 3.16
N LEU A 126 -6.64 -2.19 3.19
CA LEU A 126 -5.46 -1.86 2.41
C LEU A 126 -4.37 -1.32 3.32
N LEU A 127 -3.13 -1.67 3.03
CA LEU A 127 -1.99 -0.84 3.43
C LEU A 127 -1.66 0.06 2.25
N VAL A 128 -1.69 1.36 2.49
CA VAL A 128 -1.33 2.36 1.51
C VAL A 128 -0.05 3.04 1.97
N GLU A 129 0.92 3.15 1.07
CA GLU A 129 2.22 3.74 1.35
C GLU A 129 2.49 4.89 0.38
N GLY A 130 3.04 5.96 0.93
CA GLY A 130 3.21 7.22 0.24
C GLY A 130 4.32 8.06 0.85
N CYS A 131 4.49 9.26 0.33
CA CYS A 131 5.53 10.15 0.79
C CYS A 131 5.13 11.61 0.53
N SER A 132 5.26 12.45 1.57
CA SER A 132 5.13 13.91 1.46
C SER A 132 6.46 14.63 1.20
N ASP A 133 7.61 13.99 1.44
CA ASP A 133 8.93 14.64 1.53
C ASP A 133 10.03 14.03 0.63
N TYR A 134 9.66 13.13 -0.28
CA TYR A 134 10.53 12.30 -1.13
C TYR A 134 11.57 11.41 -0.42
N ARG A 135 11.52 11.29 0.91
CA ARG A 135 12.57 10.63 1.71
C ARG A 135 12.04 9.55 2.63
N ASN A 136 10.88 9.76 3.22
CA ASN A 136 10.31 8.92 4.24
C ASN A 136 8.99 8.34 3.76
N VAL A 137 8.87 7.01 3.84
CA VAL A 137 7.65 6.31 3.48
C VAL A 137 6.70 6.34 4.67
N GLN A 138 5.55 6.97 4.48
CA GLN A 138 4.44 6.95 5.43
C GLN A 138 3.50 5.80 5.06
N SER A 139 2.98 5.11 6.06
CA SER A 139 2.18 3.90 5.88
C SER A 139 0.83 4.04 6.60
N PHE A 140 -0.26 3.74 5.89
CA PHE A 140 -1.63 3.95 6.33
C PHE A 140 -2.45 2.68 6.15
N ILE A 141 -3.11 2.21 7.21
CA ILE A 141 -4.10 1.14 7.10
C ILE A 141 -5.45 1.79 6.81
N ILE A 142 -6.08 1.40 5.70
CA ILE A 142 -7.40 1.88 5.26
C ILE A 142 -8.38 0.72 5.33
N ASP A 143 -9.54 0.95 5.96
CA ASP A 143 -10.73 0.11 5.82
C ASP A 143 -11.67 0.79 4.83
N ALA A 144 -12.12 0.08 3.78
CA ALA A 144 -12.93 0.65 2.71
C ALA A 144 -14.32 1.13 3.15
N GLU A 145 -14.76 0.70 4.33
CA GLU A 145 -16.01 1.09 4.98
C GLU A 145 -15.83 2.23 6.01
N SER A 146 -14.61 2.77 6.15
CA SER A 146 -14.26 3.84 7.09
C SER A 146 -13.86 5.12 6.33
N ASP A 147 -14.17 6.28 6.91
CA ASP A 147 -13.68 7.60 6.48
C ASP A 147 -12.34 7.98 7.13
N GLN A 148 -11.84 7.12 8.04
CA GLN A 148 -10.56 7.25 8.72
C GLN A 148 -9.58 6.15 8.30
N ALA A 149 -8.31 6.51 8.27
CA ALA A 149 -7.17 5.61 8.18
C ALA A 149 -6.37 5.59 9.49
N ILE A 150 -5.57 4.55 9.67
CA ILE A 150 -4.61 4.43 10.77
C ILE A 150 -3.21 4.71 10.20
N CYS A 151 -2.61 5.83 10.58
CA CYS A 151 -1.23 6.16 10.25
C CYS A 151 -0.29 5.40 11.20
N LEU A 152 0.59 4.56 10.63
CA LEU A 152 1.58 3.80 11.39
C LEU A 152 2.82 4.66 11.67
N PRO A 153 3.44 4.53 12.86
CA PRO A 153 4.64 5.27 13.25
C PRO A 153 5.89 4.66 12.59
N THR A 154 5.94 4.66 11.26
CA THR A 154 7.02 4.08 10.44
C THR A 154 7.50 5.03 9.35
N ASN A 155 8.75 4.88 8.90
CA ASN A 155 9.36 5.78 7.90
C ASN A 155 10.07 5.08 6.71
N ARG A 156 9.99 3.75 6.61
CA ARG A 156 10.56 2.96 5.49
C ARG A 156 9.58 2.00 4.83
N GLY A 157 8.43 1.76 5.45
CA GLY A 157 7.33 1.00 4.86
C GLY A 157 7.36 -0.50 5.14
N LEU A 158 6.52 -1.24 4.41
CA LEU A 158 6.27 -2.67 4.59
C LEU A 158 7.41 -3.53 4.03
N ILE A 159 7.89 -4.46 4.86
CA ILE A 159 8.81 -5.54 4.48
C ILE A 159 8.02 -6.79 4.09
N GLY A 160 6.97 -7.12 4.83
CA GLY A 160 6.15 -8.30 4.56
C GLY A 160 4.95 -8.40 5.51
N VAL A 161 4.07 -9.36 5.24
CA VAL A 161 2.92 -9.68 6.08
C VAL A 161 3.14 -11.09 6.63
N SER A 162 2.97 -11.30 7.94
CA SER A 162 3.08 -12.64 8.52
C SER A 162 1.91 -13.51 8.05
N GLU A 163 2.19 -14.72 7.56
CA GLU A 163 1.15 -15.62 7.03
C GLU A 163 0.17 -16.11 8.11
N GLU A 164 0.67 -16.41 9.32
CA GLU A 164 -0.16 -16.98 10.39
C GLU A 164 -1.13 -15.95 11.00
N ASP A 165 -0.61 -14.77 11.36
CA ASP A 165 -1.35 -13.79 12.17
C ASP A 165 -1.73 -12.52 11.40
N GLY A 166 -1.36 -12.39 10.12
CA GLY A 166 -1.62 -11.20 9.30
C GLY A 166 -0.94 -9.91 9.80
N LEU A 167 0.11 -10.01 10.62
CA LEU A 167 0.86 -8.87 11.13
C LEU A 167 1.65 -8.18 10.02
N LEU A 168 1.60 -6.86 10.02
CA LEU A 168 2.38 -6.01 9.15
C LEU A 168 3.80 -5.88 9.71
N ILE A 169 4.78 -6.42 9.00
CA ILE A 169 6.20 -6.29 9.34
C ILE A 169 6.76 -5.05 8.65
N MET A 170 6.96 -4.00 9.42
CA MET A 170 7.31 -2.67 8.94
C MET A 170 8.75 -2.32 9.29
N GLN A 171 9.42 -1.59 8.39
CA GLN A 171 10.73 -1.01 8.62
C GLN A 171 10.63 0.45 9.02
N SER A 172 11.53 0.86 9.90
CA SER A 172 11.89 2.26 10.13
C SER A 172 13.39 2.41 10.35
N TYR A 173 13.86 3.64 10.37
CA TYR A 173 15.17 3.99 10.93
C TYR A 173 15.00 5.04 12.03
N ALA A 174 15.93 5.02 12.97
CA ALA A 174 16.10 6.04 14.00
C ALA A 174 17.56 6.46 14.08
N TYR A 175 17.84 7.52 14.81
CA TYR A 175 19.19 8.07 14.96
C TYR A 175 19.78 7.71 16.32
N TYR A 176 21.10 7.47 16.35
CA TYR A 176 21.85 7.46 17.61
C TYR A 176 22.02 8.90 18.12
N GLU A 177 22.26 9.05 19.43
CA GLU A 177 22.51 10.36 20.05
C GLU A 177 23.77 11.04 19.46
N ASP A 178 24.80 10.26 19.15
CA ASP A 178 26.07 10.71 18.56
C ASP A 178 26.03 10.84 17.02
N GLY A 179 24.86 10.64 16.42
CA GLY A 179 24.66 10.64 14.97
C GLY A 179 24.85 9.28 14.30
N GLY A 180 24.37 9.19 13.05
CA GLY A 180 24.22 7.91 12.34
C GLY A 180 22.84 7.29 12.57
N ARG A 181 22.51 6.25 11.80
CA ARG A 181 21.18 5.62 11.77
C ARG A 181 21.25 4.14 12.15
N TYR A 182 20.22 3.64 12.79
CA TYR A 182 19.97 2.20 12.97
C TYR A 182 18.57 1.83 12.48
N ASN A 183 18.39 0.55 12.15
CA ASN A 183 17.10 0.06 11.67
C ASN A 183 16.23 -0.38 12.85
N LYS A 184 14.92 -0.14 12.71
CA LYS A 184 13.88 -0.69 13.59
C LYS A 184 12.95 -1.53 12.73
N ILE A 185 12.71 -2.77 13.15
CA ILE A 185 11.77 -3.69 12.52
C ILE A 185 10.62 -3.90 13.51
N GLN A 186 9.40 -3.62 13.07
CA GLN A 186 8.24 -3.56 13.95
C GLN A 186 7.08 -4.33 13.36
N ALA A 187 6.40 -5.12 14.20
CA ALA A 187 5.18 -5.83 13.80
C ALA A 187 3.95 -5.08 14.31
N PHE A 188 2.99 -4.82 13.44
CA PHE A 188 1.72 -4.18 13.79
C PHE A 188 0.54 -5.07 13.40
N ASN A 189 -0.52 -5.07 14.19
CA ASN A 189 -1.79 -5.64 13.76
C ASN A 189 -2.60 -4.62 12.94
N LEU A 190 -3.73 -5.06 12.38
CA LEU A 190 -4.57 -4.24 11.49
C LEU A 190 -5.31 -3.09 12.20
N ILE A 191 -5.28 -3.03 13.53
CA ILE A 191 -5.78 -1.87 14.31
C ILE A 191 -4.67 -0.90 14.70
N GLY A 192 -3.46 -1.07 14.16
CA GLY A 192 -2.31 -0.19 14.41
C GLY A 192 -1.57 -0.42 15.72
N LYS A 193 -1.92 -1.47 16.48
CA LYS A 193 -1.19 -1.80 17.72
C LYS A 193 0.13 -2.47 17.34
N ARG A 194 1.23 -1.92 17.86
CA ARG A 194 2.55 -2.54 17.79
C ARG A 194 2.58 -3.78 18.69
N ILE A 195 2.90 -4.94 18.10
CA ILE A 195 2.95 -6.24 18.78
C ILE A 195 4.40 -6.57 19.16
N ALA A 196 5.34 -6.28 18.28
CA ALA A 196 6.77 -6.52 18.50
C ALA A 196 7.62 -5.41 17.89
N SER A 197 8.84 -5.24 18.42
CA SER A 197 9.83 -4.28 17.92
C SER A 197 11.22 -4.85 18.15
N MET A 198 12.08 -4.74 17.14
CA MET A 198 13.48 -5.09 17.20
C MET A 198 14.31 -3.91 16.68
N GLU A 199 15.40 -3.60 17.37
CA GLU A 199 16.37 -2.61 16.93
C GLU A 199 17.64 -3.30 16.45
N ALA A 200 17.96 -3.13 15.17
CA ALA A 200 19.20 -3.62 14.59
C ALA A 200 20.25 -2.51 14.68
N ARG A 201 20.85 -2.38 15.87
CA ARG A 201 21.99 -1.50 16.13
C ARG A 201 23.28 -2.20 15.71
N VAL A 202 24.15 -1.46 15.03
CA VAL A 202 25.44 -1.96 14.51
C VAL A 202 26.61 -1.26 15.20
N LYS A 203 26.35 -0.13 15.88
CA LYS A 203 27.29 0.45 16.83
C LYS A 203 27.12 -0.27 18.16
N ASP A 204 28.21 -0.81 18.68
CA ASP A 204 28.29 -1.23 20.08
C ASP A 204 28.34 0.04 20.93
N ASN A 205 27.27 0.33 21.67
CA ASN A 205 27.29 1.30 22.76
C ASN A 205 27.41 0.56 24.08
#